data_AF-A0A2T4Y6V8-F1
#
_entry.id   AF-A0A2T4Y6V8-F1
#
_cell.length_a   1.000
_cell.length_b   1.000
_cell.length_c   1.000
_cell.angle_alpha   90.00
_cell.angle_beta   90.00
_cell.angle_gamma   90.00
#
_symmetry.space_group_name_H-M   'P 1'
#
loop_
_entity.id
_entity.type
_entity.pdbx_description
1 polymer ?
#
loop_
_entity_poly.entity_id
_entity_poly.type
_entity_poly.pdbx_seq_one_letter_code
_entity_poly.pdbx_strand_id
1 'polypeptide(L)'
;MARGGSDRSMGFEAMAYRDELEPVLEAEQVLRRRIALLLAQERGEPADEAPSGSQMHAAEEAIDAWSEEGEEAHDSRAFRPLTPLEALLAEHRAVCDRILDIRDRRLS
;
A
#
# COMPACT_ATOMS: atom_id res chain seq x y z
N MET A 1 -9.98 -38.88 35.08
CA MET A 1 -8.77 -38.32 34.46
C MET A 1 -9.18 -37.13 33.61
N ALA A 2 -8.92 -35.92 34.09
CA ALA A 2 -9.14 -34.70 33.33
C ALA A 2 -7.84 -34.38 32.58
N ARG A 3 -7.90 -34.30 31.24
CA ARG A 3 -6.90 -33.56 30.45
C ARG A 3 -7.65 -32.48 29.70
N GLY A 4 -7.56 -31.27 30.25
CA GLY A 4 -7.80 -30.04 29.51
C GLY A 4 -6.55 -29.64 28.72
N GLY A 5 -6.74 -28.68 27.82
CA GLY A 5 -5.72 -28.15 26.91
C GLY A 5 -5.64 -29.00 25.64
N SER A 6 -5.83 -28.50 24.43
CA SER A 6 -5.66 -27.15 23.92
C SER A 6 -6.44 -27.05 22.62
N ASP A 7 -7.39 -26.12 22.51
CA ASP A 7 -7.84 -25.63 21.20
C ASP A 7 -8.62 -24.31 21.40
N ARG A 8 -7.94 -23.29 21.93
CA ARG A 8 -8.56 -21.96 22.10
C ARG A 8 -7.60 -20.79 21.83
N SER A 9 -6.52 -21.04 21.11
CA SER A 9 -5.52 -20.02 20.76
C SER A 9 -5.75 -19.39 19.38
N MET A 10 -6.47 -20.04 18.45
CA MET A 10 -6.70 -19.51 17.09
C MET A 10 -7.60 -18.26 17.01
N GLY A 11 -8.34 -17.92 18.07
CA GLY A 11 -9.28 -16.79 18.07
C GLY A 11 -8.68 -15.42 18.45
N PHE A 12 -7.61 -15.40 19.26
CA PHE A 12 -6.98 -14.16 19.72
C PHE A 12 -5.97 -13.62 18.70
N GLU A 13 -5.23 -14.51 18.01
CA GLU A 13 -4.31 -14.13 16.94
C GLU A 13 -5.04 -13.58 15.71
N ALA A 14 -6.22 -14.14 15.38
CA ALA A 14 -7.02 -13.65 14.26
C ALA A 14 -7.60 -12.23 14.49
N MET A 15 -7.87 -11.86 15.75
CA MET A 15 -8.33 -10.51 16.10
C MET A 15 -7.18 -9.49 16.11
N ALA A 16 -6.06 -9.80 16.77
CA ALA A 16 -4.88 -8.92 16.78
C ALA A 16 -4.32 -8.70 15.36
N TYR A 17 -4.32 -9.72 14.51
CA TYR A 17 -3.92 -9.64 13.10
C TYR A 17 -4.81 -8.68 12.28
N ARG A 18 -6.13 -8.75 12.49
CA ARG A 18 -7.06 -7.87 11.78
C ARG A 18 -6.82 -6.41 12.17
N ASP A 19 -6.57 -6.18 13.46
CA ASP A 19 -6.25 -4.86 14.00
C ASP A 19 -4.90 -4.31 13.50
N GLU A 20 -3.94 -5.18 13.13
CA GLU A 20 -2.65 -4.77 12.56
C GLU A 20 -2.68 -4.56 11.04
N LEU A 21 -3.51 -5.32 10.30
CA LEU A 21 -3.62 -5.20 8.85
C LEU A 21 -4.52 -4.03 8.41
N GLU A 22 -5.62 -3.79 9.13
CA GLU A 22 -6.57 -2.70 8.85
C GLU A 22 -5.89 -1.32 8.70
N PRO A 23 -5.03 -0.86 9.64
CA PRO A 23 -4.39 0.45 9.51
C PRO A 23 -3.41 0.53 8.33
N VAL A 24 -2.81 -0.60 7.93
CA VAL A 24 -1.89 -0.65 6.78
C VAL A 24 -2.68 -0.59 5.47
N LEU A 25 -3.84 -1.23 5.40
CA LEU A 25 -4.77 -1.12 4.27
C LEU A 25 -5.34 0.30 4.14
N GLU A 26 -5.70 0.94 5.25
CA GLU A 26 -6.14 2.34 5.24
C GLU A 26 -5.03 3.28 4.73
N ALA A 27 -3.79 3.08 5.20
CA ALA A 27 -2.64 3.85 4.74
C ALA A 27 -2.41 3.69 3.22
N GLU A 28 -2.53 2.46 2.70
CA GLU A 28 -2.42 2.17 1.26
C GLU A 28 -3.47 2.93 0.45
N GLN A 29 -4.72 2.91 0.90
CA GLN A 29 -5.83 3.59 0.23
C GLN A 29 -5.68 5.12 0.28
N VAL A 30 -5.14 5.66 1.37
CA VAL A 30 -4.78 7.07 1.48
C VAL A 30 -3.68 7.42 0.48
N LEU A 31 -2.65 6.58 0.32
CA LEU A 31 -1.58 6.79 -0.65
C LEU A 31 -2.10 6.81 -2.09
N ARG A 32 -2.96 5.85 -2.47
CA ARG A 32 -3.61 5.86 -3.80
C ARG A 32 -4.33 7.16 -4.09
N ARG A 33 -5.09 7.68 -3.11
CA ARG A 33 -5.80 8.96 -3.26
C ARG A 33 -4.82 10.13 -3.39
N ARG A 34 -3.73 10.14 -2.61
CA ARG A 34 -2.72 11.20 -2.70
C ARG A 34 -2.01 11.20 -4.06
N ILE A 35 -1.71 10.02 -4.61
CA ILE A 35 -1.14 9.86 -5.95
C ILE A 35 -2.11 10.43 -7.00
N ALA A 36 -3.40 10.06 -6.93
CA ALA A 36 -4.43 10.56 -7.84
C ALA A 36 -4.58 12.10 -7.79
N LEU A 37 -4.60 12.68 -6.58
CA LEU A 37 -4.69 14.13 -6.39
C LEU A 37 -3.44 14.85 -6.88
N LEU A 38 -2.25 14.29 -6.63
CA LEU A 38 -1.00 14.87 -7.11
C LEU A 38 -0.94 14.88 -8.63
N LEU A 39 -1.33 13.77 -9.28
CA LEU A 39 -1.41 13.68 -10.74
C LEU A 39 -2.43 14.67 -11.32
N ALA A 40 -3.58 14.84 -10.67
CA ALA A 40 -4.57 15.84 -11.06
C ALA A 40 -3.99 17.26 -10.99
N GLN A 41 -3.28 17.58 -9.90
CA GLN A 41 -2.60 18.88 -9.74
C GLN A 41 -1.54 19.12 -10.81
N GLU A 42 -0.71 18.11 -11.11
CA GLU A 42 0.33 18.20 -12.15
C GLU A 42 -0.27 18.39 -13.55
N ARG A 43 -1.45 17.80 -13.80
CA ARG A 43 -2.20 17.96 -15.05
C ARG A 43 -2.99 19.26 -15.13
N GLY A 44 -3.01 20.07 -14.07
CA GLY A 44 -3.80 21.30 -14.00
C GLY A 44 -5.31 21.06 -13.90
N GLU A 45 -5.72 19.87 -13.49
CA GLU A 45 -7.13 19.54 -13.23
C GLU A 45 -7.56 20.08 -11.86
N PRO A 46 -8.87 20.34 -11.67
CA PRO A 46 -9.40 20.63 -10.34
C PRO A 46 -9.19 19.41 -9.45
N ALA A 47 -8.27 19.53 -8.50
CA ALA A 47 -8.09 18.58 -7.42
C ALA A 47 -9.13 18.91 -6.33
N ASP A 48 -10.31 18.32 -6.46
CA ASP A 48 -11.34 18.35 -5.41
C ASP A 48 -10.92 17.50 -4.20
N GLU A 49 -11.68 17.56 -3.11
CA GLU A 49 -11.39 16.85 -1.85
C GLU A 49 -11.32 15.32 -2.01
N ALA A 50 -11.90 14.77 -3.09
CA ALA A 50 -11.79 13.38 -3.47
C ALA A 50 -11.43 13.25 -4.96
N PRO A 51 -10.48 12.36 -5.32
CA PRO A 51 -10.12 12.14 -6.71
C PRO A 51 -11.29 11.54 -7.49
N SER A 52 -11.48 12.01 -8.73
CA SER A 52 -12.46 11.45 -9.64
C SER A 52 -12.05 10.05 -10.13
N GLY A 53 -12.99 9.29 -10.71
CA GLY A 53 -12.69 7.95 -11.24
C GLY A 53 -11.56 7.95 -12.29
N SER A 54 -11.46 8.99 -13.12
CA SER A 54 -10.38 9.14 -14.09
C SER A 54 -9.03 9.46 -13.43
N GLN A 55 -9.02 10.23 -12.34
CA GLN A 55 -7.82 10.54 -11.58
C GLN A 55 -7.32 9.32 -10.80
N MET A 56 -8.25 8.52 -10.25
CA MET A 56 -7.94 7.22 -9.65
C MET A 56 -7.34 6.26 -10.68
N HIS A 57 -7.89 6.20 -11.89
CA HIS A 57 -7.34 5.38 -12.96
C HIS A 57 -5.93 5.82 -13.35
N ALA A 58 -5.68 7.13 -13.48
CA ALA A 58 -4.35 7.66 -13.77
C ALA A 58 -3.34 7.31 -12.66
N ALA A 59 -3.78 7.24 -11.40
CA ALA A 59 -2.94 6.78 -10.29
C ALA A 59 -2.60 5.29 -10.40
N GLU A 60 -3.58 4.46 -10.76
CA GLU A 60 -3.36 3.02 -11.01
C GLU A 60 -2.37 2.81 -12.14
N GLU A 61 -2.52 3.53 -13.27
CA GLU A 61 -1.56 3.46 -14.38
C GLU A 61 -0.14 3.87 -13.95
N ALA A 62 -0.01 4.89 -13.09
CA ALA A 62 1.30 5.31 -12.57
C ALA A 62 1.91 4.27 -11.61
N ILE A 63 1.08 3.63 -10.76
CA ILE A 63 1.50 2.55 -9.85
C ILE A 63 1.94 1.32 -10.64
N ASP A 64 1.20 0.96 -11.67
CA ASP A 64 1.51 -0.18 -12.54
C ASP A 64 2.79 0.09 -13.34
N ALA A 65 2.90 1.26 -13.96
CA ALA A 65 4.11 1.66 -14.69
C ALA A 65 5.36 1.67 -13.79
N TRP A 66 5.23 2.16 -12.56
CA TRP A 66 6.31 2.11 -11.58
C TRP A 66 6.66 0.66 -11.20
N SER A 67 5.65 -0.19 -10.99
CA SER A 67 5.86 -1.60 -10.63
C SER A 67 6.51 -2.41 -11.75
N GLU A 68 6.21 -2.10 -13.02
CA GLU A 68 6.78 -2.75 -14.20
C GLU A 68 8.22 -2.32 -14.50
N GLU A 69 8.64 -1.14 -14.05
CA GLU A 69 9.98 -0.58 -14.33
C GLU A 69 11.14 -1.41 -13.75
N GLY A 70 10.85 -2.41 -12.91
CA GLY A 70 11.79 -3.41 -12.41
C GLY A 70 12.71 -2.90 -11.31
N GLU A 71 13.17 -3.81 -10.44
CA GLU A 71 13.99 -3.52 -9.26
C GLU A 71 15.29 -2.75 -9.59
N GLU A 72 15.90 -3.02 -10.76
CA GLU A 72 17.13 -2.34 -11.21
C GLU A 72 16.94 -0.83 -11.45
N ALA A 73 15.78 -0.42 -11.97
CA ALA A 73 15.43 0.99 -12.16
C ALA A 73 15.13 1.68 -10.82
N HIS A 74 14.61 0.94 -9.84
CA HIS A 74 14.28 1.44 -8.51
C HIS A 74 15.54 1.65 -7.67
N ASP A 75 16.49 0.71 -7.73
CA ASP A 75 17.79 0.81 -7.06
C ASP A 75 18.59 2.02 -7.55
N SER A 76 18.58 2.29 -8.85
CA SER A 76 19.27 3.44 -9.41
C SER A 76 18.60 4.78 -9.10
N ARG A 77 17.29 4.79 -8.79
CA ARG A 77 16.56 5.96 -8.28
C ARG A 77 16.72 6.16 -6.77
N ALA A 78 17.02 5.13 -5.98
CA ALA A 78 17.29 5.24 -4.54
C ALA A 78 18.48 6.16 -4.21
N PHE A 79 19.39 6.36 -5.16
CA PHE A 79 20.54 7.26 -5.04
C PHE A 79 20.29 8.68 -5.59
N ARG A 80 19.06 8.98 -6.05
CA ARG A 80 18.67 10.30 -6.55
C ARG A 80 17.51 10.86 -5.71
N PRO A 81 17.36 12.19 -5.64
CA PRO A 81 16.16 12.77 -5.04
C PRO A 81 14.95 12.36 -5.87
N LEU A 82 14.02 11.64 -5.23
CA LEU A 82 12.74 11.27 -5.82
C LEU A 82 11.88 12.52 -5.98
N THR A 83 11.15 12.60 -7.08
CA THR A 83 10.06 13.58 -7.21
C THR A 83 8.94 13.26 -6.21
N PRO A 84 8.05 14.23 -5.89
CA PRO A 84 6.95 13.99 -4.96
C PRO A 84 6.06 12.79 -5.36
N LEU A 85 5.84 12.57 -6.66
CA LEU A 85 5.10 11.43 -7.17
C LEU A 85 5.84 10.11 -6.95
N GLU A 86 7.13 10.06 -7.31
CA GLU A 86 7.97 8.87 -7.14
C GLU A 86 8.14 8.50 -5.65
N ALA A 87 8.20 9.50 -4.76
CA ALA A 87 8.23 9.26 -3.32
C ALA A 87 6.94 8.58 -2.82
N LEU A 88 5.77 9.02 -3.30
CA LEU A 88 4.49 8.39 -2.96
C LEU A 88 4.37 6.98 -3.56
N LEU A 89 4.89 6.76 -4.77
CA LEU A 89 4.91 5.43 -5.41
C LEU A 89 5.83 4.46 -4.67
N ALA A 90 7.01 4.90 -4.25
CA ALA A 90 7.92 4.12 -3.42
C ALA A 90 7.31 3.79 -2.05
N GLU A 91 6.62 4.75 -1.42
CA GLU A 91 5.90 4.53 -0.15
C GLU A 91 4.74 3.53 -0.33
N HIS A 92 3.97 3.66 -1.41
CA HIS A 92 2.91 2.71 -1.77
C HIS A 92 3.45 1.29 -1.92
N ARG A 93 4.58 1.12 -2.61
CA ARG A 93 5.23 -0.18 -2.74
C ARG A 93 5.65 -0.76 -1.40
N ALA A 94 6.29 0.03 -0.54
CA ALA A 94 6.71 -0.42 0.79
C ALA A 94 5.50 -0.84 1.67
N VAL A 95 4.36 -0.15 1.54
CA VAL A 95 3.12 -0.52 2.22
C VAL A 95 2.55 -1.82 1.65
N CYS A 96 2.55 -2.01 0.33
CA CYS A 96 2.16 -3.27 -0.31
C CYS A 96 3.02 -4.45 0.15
N ASP A 97 4.35 -4.28 0.19
CA ASP A 97 5.27 -5.31 0.67
C ASP A 97 5.01 -5.66 2.14
N ARG A 98 4.70 -4.65 2.98
CA ARG A 98 4.29 -4.86 4.37
C ARG A 98 2.95 -5.60 4.48
N ILE A 99 1.97 -5.29 3.63
CA ILE A 99 0.69 -6.01 3.57
C ILE A 99 0.93 -7.48 3.22
N LEU A 100 1.80 -7.75 2.26
CA LEU A 100 2.17 -9.10 1.84
C LEU A 100 2.88 -9.85 2.96
N ASP A 101 3.86 -9.25 3.64
CA ASP A 101 4.56 -9.84 4.79
C ASP A 101 3.57 -10.18 5.93
N ILE A 102 2.68 -9.24 6.29
CA ILE A 102 1.63 -9.50 7.30
C ILE A 102 0.75 -10.68 6.86
N ARG A 103 0.33 -10.73 5.60
CA ARG A 103 -0.50 -11.83 5.05
C ARG A 103 0.25 -13.16 4.98
N ASP A 104 1.54 -13.17 4.68
CA ASP A 104 2.36 -14.37 4.56
C ASP A 104 2.56 -15.04 5.92
N ARG A 105 2.80 -14.24 6.97
CA ARG A 105 2.85 -14.71 8.36
C ARG A 105 1.57 -15.41 8.83
N ARG A 106 0.44 -15.19 8.15
CA ARG A 106 -0.84 -15.87 8.43
C ARG A 106 -0.93 -17.25 7.73
N LEU A 107 -0.20 -17.45 6.65
CA LEU A 107 -0.25 -18.67 5.83
C LEU A 107 0.79 -19.72 6.24
N SER A 108 1.81 -19.33 7.04
CA SER A 108 2.76 -20.24 7.71
C SER A 108 2.22 -20.75 9.05
#